data_AF-A0A4V3DN02-F1
#
_entry.id   AF-A0A4V3DN02-F1
#
_cell.length_a   1.000
_cell.length_b   1.000
_cell.length_c   1.000
_cell.angle_alpha   90.00
_cell.angle_beta   90.00
_cell.angle_gamma   90.00
#
_symmetry.space_group_name_H-M   'P 1'
#
loop_
_entity.id
_entity.type
_entity.pdbx_description
1 polymer ?
#
loop_
_entity_poly.entity_id
_entity_poly.type
_entity_poly.pdbx_seq_one_letter_code
_entity_poly.pdbx_strand_id
1 'polypeptide(L)'
;MASRRRLVNLIKAAVPLLKRQILIDAIDVTPVAGEVPVIEIAFPGSERLAIYVTDAGSQLLCISYLWRDDEVRPRLRARLMETLLDLNPSVPLSSFGRIGSHFVLVGALSPAASPADMALELATLGDNGRDALATLAEFLV
;
A
#
# COMPACT_ATOMS: atom_id res chain seq x y z
N MET A 1 3.03 -1.48 22.82
CA MET A 1 4.18 -0.53 22.76
C MET A 1 5.42 -1.11 22.08
N ALA A 2 5.88 -2.32 22.43
CA ALA A 2 7.07 -2.94 21.83
C ALA A 2 6.94 -3.22 20.32
N SER A 3 5.79 -3.75 19.87
CA SER A 3 5.50 -4.01 18.45
C SER A 3 5.55 -2.71 17.61
N ARG A 4 4.88 -1.63 18.05
CA ARG A 4 4.96 -0.31 17.40
C ARG A 4 6.41 0.19 17.23
N ARG A 5 7.23 0.09 18.27
CA ARG A 5 8.65 0.52 18.20
C ARG A 5 9.45 -0.32 17.21
N ARG A 6 9.20 -1.63 17.18
CA ARG A 6 9.84 -2.54 16.23
C ARG A 6 9.48 -2.19 14.79
N LEU A 7 8.19 -1.96 14.51
CA LEU A 7 7.72 -1.59 13.18
C LEU A 7 8.31 -0.26 12.71
N VAL A 8 8.32 0.76 13.57
CA VAL A 8 8.95 2.06 13.25
C VAL A 8 10.44 1.88 12.93
N ASN A 9 11.16 1.07 13.71
CA ASN A 9 12.58 0.83 13.47
C ASN A 9 12.83 0.10 12.15
N LEU A 10 12.02 -0.91 11.83
CA LEU A 10 12.08 -1.64 10.57
C LEU A 10 11.88 -0.69 9.38
N ILE A 11 10.84 0.13 9.42
CA ILE A 11 10.53 1.11 8.37
C ILE A 11 11.65 2.13 8.23
N LYS A 12 12.14 2.71 9.33
CA LYS A 12 13.27 3.66 9.31
C LYS A 12 14.52 3.06 8.67
N ALA A 13 14.80 1.78 8.93
CA ALA A 13 15.90 1.06 8.30
C ALA A 13 15.66 0.75 6.82
N ALA A 14 14.41 0.61 6.39
CA ALA A 14 14.03 0.37 5.00
C ALA A 14 14.07 1.65 4.13
N VAL A 15 13.81 2.84 4.71
CA VAL A 15 13.72 4.10 3.96
C VAL A 15 14.93 4.38 3.04
N PRO A 16 16.21 4.23 3.47
CA PRO A 16 17.34 4.47 2.57
C PRO A 16 17.41 3.50 1.39
N LEU A 17 16.95 2.25 1.58
CA LEU A 17 16.88 1.25 0.52
C LEU A 17 15.75 1.59 -0.45
N LEU A 18 14.59 1.96 0.10
CA LEU A 18 13.43 2.38 -0.67
C LEU A 18 13.76 3.58 -1.57
N LYS A 19 14.37 4.64 -1.01
CA LYS A 19 14.81 5.83 -1.78
C LYS A 19 15.69 5.46 -2.98
N ARG A 20 16.62 4.50 -2.81
CA ARG A 20 17.48 4.01 -3.89
C ARG A 20 16.70 3.21 -4.93
N GLN A 21 15.73 2.41 -4.51
CA GLN A 21 14.96 1.54 -5.39
C GLN A 21 14.01 2.33 -6.29
N ILE A 22 13.35 3.37 -5.76
CA ILE A 22 12.35 4.15 -6.52
C ILE A 22 12.85 5.54 -6.96
N LEU A 23 14.13 5.84 -6.72
CA LEU A 23 14.81 7.07 -7.14
C LEU A 23 14.11 8.36 -6.71
N ILE A 24 13.75 8.44 -5.42
CA ILE A 24 13.14 9.64 -4.83
C ILE A 24 13.95 10.18 -3.65
N ASP A 25 13.91 11.50 -3.49
CA ASP A 25 14.70 12.19 -2.47
C ASP A 25 13.98 12.29 -1.12
N ALA A 26 12.65 12.33 -1.12
CA ALA A 26 11.83 12.55 0.07
C ALA A 26 10.85 11.38 0.33
N ILE A 27 10.83 10.91 1.57
CA ILE A 27 9.85 9.95 2.09
C ILE A 27 9.52 10.40 3.51
N ASP A 28 8.23 10.64 3.75
CA ASP A 28 7.74 11.01 5.08
C ASP A 28 7.22 9.76 5.78
N VAL A 29 7.60 9.61 7.05
CA VAL A 29 7.21 8.47 7.90
C VAL A 29 6.53 9.01 9.14
N THR A 30 5.21 8.91 9.16
CA THR A 30 4.37 9.54 10.19
C THR A 30 3.56 8.48 10.92
N PRO A 31 3.67 8.38 12.25
CA PRO A 31 2.77 7.54 13.03
C PRO A 31 1.35 8.11 12.98
N VAL A 32 0.36 7.29 12.62
CA VAL A 32 -1.05 7.69 12.64
C VAL A 32 -1.58 7.57 14.08
N ALA A 33 -2.41 8.54 14.48
CA ALA A 33 -3.08 8.50 15.77
C ALA A 33 -4.23 7.48 15.74
N GLY A 34 -4.31 6.64 16.76
CA GLY A 34 -5.36 5.61 16.86
C GLY A 34 -5.01 4.52 17.88
N GLU A 35 -5.96 3.62 18.12
CA GLU A 35 -5.79 2.47 19.01
C GLU A 35 -4.85 1.42 18.39
N VAL A 36 -4.93 1.24 17.08
CA VAL A 36 -4.06 0.34 16.32
C VAL A 36 -2.82 1.12 15.85
N PRO A 37 -1.60 0.62 16.10
CA PRO A 37 -0.37 1.28 15.68
C PRO A 37 -0.20 1.18 14.16
N VAL A 38 -0.60 2.24 13.46
CA VAL A 38 -0.42 2.41 12.03
C VAL A 38 0.68 3.44 11.76
N ILE A 39 1.48 3.21 10.72
CA ILE A 39 2.50 4.14 10.24
C ILE A 39 2.18 4.45 8.78
N GLU A 40 2.04 5.73 8.48
CA GLU A 40 1.89 6.23 7.12
C GLU A 40 3.27 6.48 6.50
N ILE A 41 3.43 6.01 5.27
CA ILE A 41 4.56 6.28 4.38
C ILE A 41 4.02 7.12 3.23
N ALA A 42 4.43 8.38 3.20
CA ALA A 42 4.05 9.31 2.14
C ALA A 42 5.26 9.61 1.23
N PHE A 43 4.96 9.94 -0.02
CA PHE A 43 5.95 10.16 -1.08
C PHE A 43 5.81 11.58 -1.67
N PRO A 44 6.24 12.64 -0.94
CA PRO A 44 6.07 14.01 -1.37
C PRO A 44 6.67 14.27 -2.77
N GLY A 45 5.92 14.99 -3.61
CA GLY A 45 6.37 15.34 -4.96
C GLY A 45 6.35 14.18 -5.96
N SER A 46 5.70 13.06 -5.64
CA SER A 46 5.49 11.93 -6.55
C SER A 46 4.00 11.62 -6.72
N GLU A 47 3.65 10.90 -7.79
CA GLU A 47 2.29 10.40 -8.04
C GLU A 47 1.96 9.12 -7.23
N ARG A 48 2.86 8.70 -6.34
CA ARG A 48 2.64 7.49 -5.53
C ARG A 48 1.65 7.77 -4.41
N LEU A 49 0.68 6.88 -4.29
CA LEU A 49 -0.23 6.87 -3.15
C LEU A 49 0.52 6.58 -1.85
N ALA A 50 0.02 7.13 -0.75
CA ALA A 50 0.51 6.78 0.58
C ALA A 50 0.29 5.29 0.87
N ILE A 51 1.20 4.72 1.66
CA ILE A 51 1.12 3.34 2.14
C ILE A 51 1.04 3.34 3.65
N TYR A 52 0.04 2.63 4.18
CA TYR A 52 -0.20 2.47 5.60
C TYR A 52 0.28 1.10 6.04
N VAL A 53 1.20 1.08 7.02
CA VAL A 53 1.80 -0.15 7.53
C VAL A 53 1.35 -0.41 8.95
N THR A 54 0.88 -1.63 9.22
CA THR A 54 0.46 -2.06 10.57
C THR A 54 0.96 -3.47 10.88
N ASP A 55 1.22 -3.74 12.15
CA ASP A 55 1.54 -5.07 12.64
C ASP A 55 0.23 -5.77 13.08
N ALA A 56 -0.18 -6.80 12.32
CA ALA A 56 -1.36 -7.60 12.60
C ALA A 56 -1.04 -8.86 13.44
N GLY A 57 0.18 -8.94 14.00
CA GLY A 57 0.65 -10.06 14.82
C GLY A 57 1.19 -11.22 14.00
N SER A 58 0.37 -11.81 13.13
CA SER A 58 0.80 -12.91 12.24
C SER A 58 1.54 -12.45 10.98
N GLN A 59 1.36 -11.18 10.61
CA GLN A 59 1.94 -10.54 9.43
C GLN A 59 2.01 -9.02 9.63
N LEU A 60 2.91 -8.37 8.91
CA LEU A 60 2.87 -6.93 8.71
C LEU A 60 2.04 -6.66 7.45
N LEU A 61 1.04 -5.80 7.57
CA LEU A 61 0.18 -5.42 6.45
C LEU A 61 0.58 -4.05 5.92
N CYS A 62 0.73 -3.96 4.60
CA CYS A 62 0.94 -2.73 3.86
C CYS A 62 -0.32 -2.45 3.04
N ILE A 63 -0.94 -1.29 3.20
CA ILE A 63 -2.23 -0.97 2.58
C ILE A 63 -2.09 0.36 1.83
N SER A 64 -2.42 0.37 0.55
CA SER A 64 -2.58 1.61 -0.23
C SER A 64 -4.05 1.77 -0.60
N TYR A 65 -4.61 2.94 -0.32
CA TYR A 65 -6.00 3.28 -0.63
C TYR A 65 -6.08 3.87 -2.03
N LEU A 66 -6.86 3.24 -2.91
CA LEU A 66 -6.89 3.58 -4.33
C LEU A 66 -7.98 4.61 -4.66
N TRP A 67 -9.24 4.22 -4.45
CA TRP A 67 -10.42 5.05 -4.68
C TRP A 67 -11.57 4.54 -3.81
N ARG A 68 -12.64 5.33 -3.73
CA ARG A 68 -13.87 5.00 -3.02
C ARG A 68 -14.93 4.45 -3.96
N ASP A 69 -15.88 3.71 -3.40
CA ASP A 69 -17.00 3.12 -4.15
C ASP A 69 -17.86 4.18 -4.86
N ASP A 70 -17.95 5.40 -4.32
CA ASP A 70 -18.65 6.54 -4.93
C ASP A 70 -17.88 7.21 -6.09
N GLU A 71 -16.60 6.88 -6.25
CA GLU A 71 -15.78 7.28 -7.40
C GLU A 71 -15.89 6.28 -8.56
N VAL A 72 -16.63 5.18 -8.41
CA VAL A 72 -16.83 4.17 -9.46
C VAL A 72 -18.07 4.49 -10.30
N ARG A 73 -17.92 4.48 -11.63
CA ARG A 73 -19.05 4.58 -12.56
C ARG A 73 -20.07 3.47 -12.27
N PRO A 74 -21.31 3.79 -11.87
CA PRO A 74 -22.26 2.77 -11.41
C PRO A 74 -22.53 1.64 -12.42
N ARG A 75 -22.55 1.98 -13.71
CA ARG A 75 -22.76 1.02 -14.81
C ARG A 75 -21.58 0.07 -15.04
N LEU A 76 -20.37 0.42 -14.58
CA LEU A 76 -19.16 -0.38 -14.77
C LEU A 76 -18.72 -1.12 -13.51
N ARG A 77 -19.39 -0.91 -12.37
CA ARG A 77 -18.99 -1.45 -11.08
C ARG A 77 -18.83 -2.98 -11.07
N ALA A 78 -19.78 -3.71 -11.67
CA ALA A 78 -19.69 -5.18 -11.76
C ALA A 78 -18.46 -5.62 -12.57
N ARG A 79 -18.25 -5.01 -13.74
CA ARG A 79 -17.09 -5.27 -14.60
C ARG A 79 -15.77 -4.92 -13.93
N LEU A 80 -15.73 -3.84 -13.15
CA LEU A 80 -14.57 -3.50 -12.32
C LEU A 80 -14.26 -4.64 -11.37
N MET A 81 -15.26 -5.20 -10.67
CA MET A 81 -15.02 -6.26 -9.68
C MET A 81 -14.46 -7.53 -10.32
N GLU A 82 -14.99 -7.93 -11.48
CA GLU A 82 -14.45 -9.04 -12.28
C GLU A 82 -13.00 -8.76 -12.69
N THR A 83 -12.74 -7.55 -13.19
CA THR A 83 -11.39 -7.13 -13.59
C THR A 83 -10.41 -7.19 -12.41
N LEU A 84 -10.80 -6.73 -11.23
CA LEU A 84 -9.93 -6.80 -10.03
C LEU A 84 -9.63 -8.25 -9.62
N LEU A 85 -10.62 -9.15 -9.73
CA LEU A 85 -10.42 -10.58 -9.47
C LEU A 85 -9.45 -11.22 -10.46
N ASP A 86 -9.56 -10.88 -11.74
CA ASP A 86 -8.69 -11.39 -12.80
C ASP A 86 -7.26 -10.86 -12.70
N LEU A 87 -7.09 -9.62 -12.22
CA LEU A 87 -5.77 -9.01 -12.05
C LEU A 87 -5.03 -9.57 -10.83
N ASN A 88 -5.72 -9.97 -9.76
CA ASN A 88 -5.10 -10.42 -8.51
C ASN A 88 -3.97 -11.45 -8.67
N PRO A 89 -4.11 -12.53 -9.48
CA PRO A 89 -3.03 -13.48 -9.68
C PRO A 89 -1.78 -12.91 -10.37
N SER A 90 -1.93 -11.79 -11.10
CA SER A 90 -0.88 -11.20 -11.93
C SER A 90 -0.17 -10.01 -11.28
N VAL A 91 -0.76 -9.41 -10.23
CA VAL A 91 -0.14 -8.29 -9.52
C VAL A 91 0.88 -8.83 -8.49
N PRO A 92 2.18 -8.55 -8.65
CA PRO A 92 3.20 -9.09 -7.76
C PRO A 92 3.13 -8.46 -6.37
N LEU A 93 3.23 -9.28 -5.32
CA LEU A 93 3.29 -8.83 -3.92
C LEU A 93 2.11 -7.94 -3.50
N SER A 94 0.99 -7.97 -4.23
CA SER A 94 -0.17 -7.18 -3.86
C SER A 94 -1.46 -7.87 -4.26
N SER A 95 -2.53 -7.55 -3.55
CA SER A 95 -3.87 -8.01 -3.89
C SER A 95 -4.87 -6.87 -3.72
N PHE A 96 -5.76 -6.75 -4.68
CA PHE A 96 -6.93 -5.89 -4.59
C PHE A 96 -7.87 -6.40 -3.51
N GLY A 97 -8.38 -5.45 -2.72
CA GLY A 97 -9.37 -5.70 -1.70
C GLY A 97 -10.26 -4.49 -1.50
N ARG A 98 -11.08 -4.55 -0.44
CA ARG A 98 -11.95 -3.44 -0.05
C ARG A 98 -12.04 -3.34 1.48
N ILE A 99 -11.88 -2.13 1.99
CA ILE A 99 -12.03 -1.80 3.42
C ILE A 99 -13.13 -0.73 3.52
N GLY A 100 -14.28 -1.10 4.07
CA GLY A 100 -15.45 -0.22 4.07
C GLY A 100 -15.83 0.21 2.66
N SER A 101 -15.86 1.51 2.40
CA SER A 101 -16.13 2.09 1.08
C SER A 101 -14.90 2.30 0.20
N HIS A 102 -13.69 1.88 0.62
CA HIS A 102 -12.46 2.09 -0.14
C HIS A 102 -11.95 0.82 -0.79
N PHE A 103 -11.64 0.91 -2.07
CA PHE A 103 -10.79 -0.06 -2.76
C PHE A 103 -9.35 0.13 -2.35
N VAL A 104 -8.67 -0.97 -2.10
CA VAL A 104 -7.30 -0.98 -1.59
C VAL A 104 -6.45 -1.97 -2.36
N LEU A 105 -5.15 -1.69 -2.45
CA LEU A 105 -4.13 -2.69 -2.72
C LEU A 105 -3.47 -3.05 -1.38
N VAL A 106 -3.36 -4.34 -1.11
CA VAL A 106 -2.80 -4.87 0.14
C VAL A 106 -1.59 -5.73 -0.18
N GLY A 107 -0.50 -5.44 0.50
CA GLY A 107 0.71 -6.23 0.57
C GLY A 107 0.88 -6.84 1.98
N ALA A 108 1.63 -7.92 2.08
CA ALA A 108 1.82 -8.66 3.33
C ALA A 108 3.25 -9.20 3.47
N LEU A 109 3.82 -8.97 4.65
CA LEU A 109 5.16 -9.39 5.02
C LEU A 109 5.13 -10.28 6.26
N SER A 110 6.11 -11.18 6.35
CA SER A 110 6.36 -11.93 7.59
C SER A 110 6.66 -10.96 8.75
N PRO A 111 6.25 -11.26 10.00
CA PRO A 111 6.70 -10.51 11.18
C PRO A 111 8.22 -10.56 11.37
N ALA A 112 8.94 -11.43 10.66
CA ALA A 112 10.40 -11.53 10.65
C ALA A 112 11.05 -10.80 9.46
N ALA A 113 10.30 -10.04 8.66
CA ALA A 113 10.81 -9.33 7.50
C ALA A 113 12.02 -8.44 7.81
N SER A 114 12.99 -8.48 6.91
CA SER A 114 14.17 -7.61 6.94
C SER A 114 13.83 -6.21 6.41
N PRO A 115 14.70 -5.21 6.64
CA PRO A 115 14.55 -3.90 6.02
C PRO A 115 14.55 -3.94 4.49
N ALA A 116 15.24 -4.91 3.88
CA ALA A 116 15.24 -5.09 2.43
C ALA A 116 13.89 -5.62 1.94
N ASP A 117 13.29 -6.57 2.65
CA ASP A 117 11.95 -7.08 2.33
C ASP A 117 10.90 -5.96 2.44
N MET A 118 10.97 -5.16 3.51
CA MET A 118 10.09 -4.00 3.70
C MET A 118 10.28 -2.95 2.59
N ALA A 119 11.51 -2.66 2.18
CA ALA A 119 11.77 -1.71 1.10
C ALA A 119 11.23 -2.21 -0.24
N LEU A 120 11.44 -3.50 -0.56
CA LEU A 120 10.91 -4.13 -1.76
C LEU A 120 9.38 -4.06 -1.77
N GLU A 121 8.74 -4.44 -0.66
CA GLU A 121 7.28 -4.40 -0.51
C GLU A 121 6.71 -3.00 -0.76
N LEU A 122 7.27 -1.97 -0.11
CA LEU A 122 6.80 -0.59 -0.25
C LEU A 122 7.01 -0.06 -1.67
N ALA A 123 8.13 -0.41 -2.31
CA ALA A 123 8.39 -0.03 -3.69
C ALA A 123 7.38 -0.68 -4.64
N THR A 124 7.23 -2.00 -4.55
CA THR A 124 6.32 -2.78 -5.42
C THR A 124 4.87 -2.38 -5.21
N LEU A 125 4.40 -2.27 -3.96
CA LEU A 125 3.02 -1.84 -3.67
C LEU A 125 2.77 -0.41 -4.17
N GLY A 126 3.76 0.48 -4.03
CA GLY A 126 3.66 1.85 -4.54
C GLY A 126 3.62 1.94 -6.07
N ASP A 127 4.38 1.09 -6.78
CA ASP A 127 4.32 0.97 -8.24
C ASP A 127 2.98 0.39 -8.69
N ASN A 128 2.55 -0.71 -8.09
CA ASN A 128 1.27 -1.35 -8.36
C ASN A 128 0.09 -0.39 -8.14
N GLY A 129 0.14 0.43 -7.08
CA GLY A 129 -0.89 1.42 -6.78
C GLY A 129 -1.02 2.47 -7.89
N ARG A 130 0.11 3.03 -8.35
CA ARG A 130 0.14 4.00 -9.47
C ARG A 130 -0.36 3.35 -10.76
N ASP A 131 0.11 2.14 -11.06
CA ASP A 131 -0.23 1.44 -12.29
C ASP A 131 -1.71 1.01 -12.30
N ALA A 132 -2.27 0.63 -11.14
CA ALA A 132 -3.69 0.33 -10.97
C ALA A 132 -4.56 1.55 -11.21
N LEU A 133 -4.19 2.72 -10.67
CA LEU A 133 -4.92 3.98 -10.93
C LEU A 133 -4.96 4.31 -12.42
N ALA A 134 -3.83 4.18 -13.11
CA ALA A 134 -3.74 4.45 -14.54
C ALA A 134 -4.55 3.43 -15.37
N THR A 135 -4.42 2.14 -15.05
CA THR A 135 -5.06 1.04 -15.79
C THR A 135 -6.58 1.05 -15.62
N LEU A 136 -7.07 1.39 -14.44
CA LEU A 136 -8.49 1.29 -14.09
C LEU A 136 -9.22 2.64 -14.14
N ALA A 137 -8.56 3.69 -14.63
CA ALA A 137 -9.13 5.03 -14.77
C ALA A 137 -10.46 5.04 -15.56
N GLU A 138 -10.64 4.15 -16.54
CA GLU A 138 -11.90 4.07 -17.32
C GLU A 138 -13.13 3.74 -16.47
N PHE A 139 -12.93 3.09 -15.31
CA PHE A 139 -14.00 2.69 -14.40
C PHE A 139 -14.40 3.81 -13.44
N LEU A 140 -13.61 4.89 -13.36
CA LEU A 140 -13.75 5.95 -12.36
C LEU A 140 -14.40 7.20 -12.95
N VAL A 141 -15.13 7.98 -12.12
CA VAL A 141 -15.81 9.23 -12.51
C VAL A 141 -14.92 10.45 -12.39
#